data_AF-A0A519T4L3-F1
#
_entry.id   AF-A0A519T4L3-F1
#
_cell.length_a   1.000
_cell.length_b   1.000
_cell.length_c   1.000
_cell.angle_alpha   90.00
_cell.angle_beta   90.00
_cell.angle_gamma   90.00
#
_symmetry.space_group_name_H-M   'P 1'
#
loop_
_entity.id
_entity.type
_entity.pdbx_description
1 polymer ?
#
loop_
_entity_poly.entity_id
_entity_poly.type
_entity_poly.pdbx_seq_one_letter_code
_entity_poly.pdbx_strand_id
1 'polypeptide(L)'
;MVNYLPAYQQLLRRGITVFEELLRLYAPDKKVENDWAAITIMQTQNQRNSLAERLIDPPTRLTAEETSSVTVSIGHYLDSHWADYQETPTANPQKHVQVVQLHTELENILAEIAPIHNALR
;
A
#
# COMPACT_ATOMS: atom_id res chain seq x y z
N MET A 1 -22.73 -15.65 11.56
CA MET A 1 -22.04 -14.96 10.46
C MET A 1 -20.75 -14.38 11.04
N VAL A 2 -19.59 -14.73 10.50
CA VAL A 2 -18.30 -14.21 11.00
C VAL A 2 -18.21 -12.72 10.68
N ASN A 3 -17.84 -11.89 11.66
CA ASN A 3 -17.63 -10.47 11.44
C ASN A 3 -16.18 -10.23 11.00
N TYR A 4 -15.98 -9.95 9.71
CA TYR A 4 -14.66 -9.70 9.13
C TYR A 4 -14.21 -8.23 9.22
N LEU A 5 -15.08 -7.32 9.69
CA LEU A 5 -14.77 -5.90 9.75
C LEU A 5 -13.51 -5.57 10.59
N PRO A 6 -13.29 -6.16 11.79
CA PRO A 6 -12.10 -5.87 12.57
C PRO A 6 -10.80 -6.33 11.88
N ALA A 7 -10.81 -7.51 11.24
CA ALA A 7 -9.65 -8.03 10.51
C ALA A 7 -9.34 -7.14 9.29
N TYR A 8 -10.36 -6.74 8.55
CA TYR A 8 -10.22 -5.79 7.44
C TYR A 8 -9.64 -4.45 7.90
N GLN A 9 -10.15 -3.85 8.98
CA GLN A 9 -9.63 -2.60 9.54
C GLN A 9 -8.17 -2.73 9.98
N GLN A 10 -7.77 -3.88 10.54
CA GLN A 10 -6.37 -4.13 10.89
C GLN A 10 -5.47 -4.14 9.66
N LEU A 11 -5.92 -4.76 8.56
CA LEU A 11 -5.19 -4.77 7.29
C LEU A 11 -5.07 -3.37 6.69
N LEU A 12 -6.13 -2.55 6.74
CA LEU A 12 -6.06 -1.15 6.32
C LEU A 12 -5.02 -0.35 7.13
N ARG A 13 -4.99 -0.53 8.46
CA ARG A 13 -4.01 0.15 9.32
C ARG A 13 -2.59 -0.24 8.95
N ARG A 14 -2.33 -1.54 8.71
CA ARG A 14 -1.01 -2.01 8.24
C ARG A 14 -0.65 -1.38 6.90
N GLY A 15 -1.56 -1.36 5.94
CA GLY A 15 -1.33 -0.73 4.64
C GLY A 15 -0.98 0.76 4.76
N ILE A 16 -1.68 1.50 5.62
CA ILE A 16 -1.37 2.91 5.91
C ILE A 16 0.05 3.05 6.45
N THR A 17 0.42 2.25 7.45
CA THR A 17 1.79 2.27 8.00
C THR A 17 2.83 2.01 6.93
N VAL A 18 2.60 1.03 6.04
CA VAL A 18 3.52 0.74 4.94
C VAL A 18 3.66 1.94 3.99
N PHE A 19 2.56 2.56 3.59
CA PHE A 19 2.62 3.75 2.74
C PHE A 19 3.26 4.96 3.43
N GLU A 20 3.09 5.11 4.76
CA GLU A 20 3.78 6.14 5.53
C GLU A 20 5.30 5.92 5.56
N GLU A 21 5.76 4.68 5.72
CA GLU A 21 7.20 4.36 5.65
C GLU A 21 7.73 4.56 4.22
N LEU A 22 6.99 4.17 3.18
CA LEU A 22 7.37 4.44 1.79
C LEU A 22 7.53 5.94 1.53
N LEU A 23 6.60 6.77 2.01
CA LEU A 23 6.72 8.23 1.91
C LEU A 23 7.95 8.78 2.63
N ARG A 24 8.33 8.22 3.79
CA ARG A 24 9.56 8.61 4.49
C ARG A 24 10.82 8.23 3.72
N LEU A 25 10.83 7.07 3.06
CA LEU A 25 11.96 6.63 2.23
C LEU A 25 12.10 7.48 0.96
N TYR A 26 10.97 7.85 0.36
CA TYR A 26 10.91 8.72 -0.82
C TYR A 26 11.07 10.20 -0.51
N ALA A 27 11.10 10.60 0.78
CA ALA A 27 11.38 11.98 1.13
C ALA A 27 12.72 12.39 0.51
N PRO A 28 12.75 13.47 -0.30
CA PRO A 28 13.91 13.80 -1.11
C PRO A 28 15.13 14.04 -0.20
N ASP A 29 16.16 13.21 -0.37
CA ASP A 29 17.45 13.51 0.23
C ASP A 29 18.04 14.71 -0.53
N LYS A 30 18.13 15.86 0.14
CA LYS A 30 18.66 17.11 -0.44
C LYS A 30 20.07 16.98 -1.01
N LYS A 31 20.76 15.85 -0.79
CA LYS A 31 22.12 15.56 -1.23
C LYS A 31 22.21 14.64 -2.45
N VAL A 32 21.11 14.06 -2.92
CA VAL A 32 21.12 13.10 -4.04
C VAL A 32 20.24 13.65 -5.17
N GLU A 33 20.88 14.07 -6.26
CA GLU A 33 20.20 14.40 -7.51
C GLU A 33 19.50 13.12 -8.03
N ASN A 34 18.22 13.21 -8.39
CA ASN A 34 17.34 12.10 -8.83
C ASN A 34 16.82 11.11 -7.77
N ASP A 35 16.66 11.52 -6.50
CA ASP A 35 15.99 10.68 -5.49
C ASP A 35 14.45 10.77 -5.67
N TRP A 36 13.91 9.94 -6.57
CA TRP A 36 12.49 9.66 -6.85
C TRP A 36 11.66 10.68 -7.65
N ALA A 37 10.77 10.16 -8.50
CA ALA A 37 9.81 10.96 -9.25
C ALA A 37 8.71 11.50 -8.30
N ALA A 38 8.40 12.79 -8.41
CA ALA A 38 7.30 13.42 -7.66
C ALA A 38 5.94 12.72 -7.87
N ILE A 39 5.78 12.03 -9.00
CA ILE A 39 4.63 11.19 -9.35
C ILE A 39 4.48 10.02 -8.36
N THR A 40 5.56 9.30 -8.06
CA THR A 40 5.56 8.18 -7.08
C THR A 40 5.19 8.66 -5.69
N ILE A 41 5.70 9.81 -5.25
CA ILE A 41 5.35 10.40 -3.94
C ILE A 41 3.85 10.73 -3.89
N MET A 42 3.33 11.40 -4.93
CA MET A 42 1.92 11.77 -5.01
C MET A 42 1.00 10.54 -4.99
N GLN A 43 1.32 9.50 -5.77
CA GLN A 43 0.53 8.27 -5.79
C GLN A 43 0.60 7.53 -4.46
N THR A 44 1.79 7.42 -3.84
CA THR A 44 1.94 6.83 -2.49
C THR A 44 1.09 7.59 -1.46
N GLN A 45 1.07 8.93 -1.52
CA GLN A 45 0.24 9.76 -0.66
C GLN A 45 -1.26 9.53 -0.89
N ASN A 46 -1.69 9.44 -2.15
CA ASN A 46 -3.08 9.18 -2.50
C ASN A 46 -3.53 7.81 -2.00
N GLN A 47 -2.69 6.78 -2.12
CA GLN A 47 -2.98 5.44 -1.58
C GLN A 47 -3.14 5.46 -0.06
N ARG A 48 -2.20 6.10 0.64
CA ARG A 48 -2.28 6.28 2.09
C ARG A 48 -3.59 6.95 2.51
N ASN A 49 -3.97 8.04 1.85
CA ASN A 49 -5.18 8.80 2.18
C ASN A 49 -6.45 7.98 1.90
N SER A 50 -6.50 7.29 0.75
CA SER A 50 -7.60 6.40 0.36
C SER A 50 -7.86 5.30 1.41
N LEU A 51 -6.81 4.70 1.97
CA LEU A 51 -6.97 3.72 3.06
C LEU A 51 -7.39 4.38 4.38
N ALA A 52 -6.86 5.57 4.69
CA ALA A 52 -7.21 6.30 5.91
C ALA A 52 -8.68 6.75 5.92
N GLU A 53 -9.21 7.20 4.78
CA GLU A 53 -10.62 7.57 4.62
C GLU A 53 -11.55 6.39 4.95
N ARG A 54 -11.23 5.19 4.44
CA ARG A 54 -11.98 3.94 4.73
C ARG A 54 -11.91 3.52 6.20
N LEU A 55 -10.90 3.95 6.94
CA LEU A 55 -10.82 3.72 8.39
C LEU A 55 -11.59 4.74 9.22
N ILE A 56 -11.65 5.99 8.75
CA ILE A 56 -12.38 7.07 9.42
C ILE A 56 -13.89 6.83 9.31
N ASP A 57 -14.35 6.43 8.12
CA ASP A 57 -15.75 6.11 7.84
C ASP A 57 -15.89 4.66 7.36
N PRO A 58 -15.77 3.67 8.27
CA PRO A 58 -15.83 2.27 7.89
C PRO A 58 -17.26 1.85 7.54
N PRO A 59 -17.43 0.92 6.57
CA PRO A 59 -18.76 0.46 6.20
C PRO A 59 -19.43 -0.26 7.38
N THR A 60 -20.73 -0.02 7.57
CA THR A 60 -21.55 -0.70 8.60
C THR A 60 -21.54 -2.22 8.43
N ARG A 61 -21.40 -2.68 7.19
CA ARG A 61 -21.20 -4.10 6.85
C ARG A 61 -20.18 -4.20 5.72
N LEU A 62 -19.12 -4.97 5.96
CA LEU A 62 -18.11 -5.24 4.94
C LEU A 62 -18.71 -6.07 3.79
N THR A 63 -18.43 -5.67 2.55
CA THR A 63 -18.88 -6.35 1.33
C THR A 63 -17.67 -6.85 0.52
N ALA A 64 -17.92 -7.77 -0.43
CA ALA A 64 -16.91 -8.20 -1.38
C ALA A 64 -16.41 -7.04 -2.26
N GLU A 65 -17.24 -6.03 -2.51
CA GLU A 65 -16.87 -4.84 -3.29
C GLU A 65 -15.86 -3.95 -2.54
N GLU A 66 -16.04 -3.74 -1.24
CA GLU A 66 -15.10 -2.99 -0.40
C GLU A 66 -13.71 -3.64 -0.38
N THR A 67 -13.67 -4.96 -0.19
CA THR A 67 -12.41 -5.72 -0.22
C THR A 67 -11.77 -5.74 -1.61
N SER A 68 -12.56 -5.79 -2.67
CA SER A 68 -12.09 -5.68 -4.06
C SER A 68 -11.48 -4.30 -4.35
N SER A 69 -12.13 -3.22 -3.90
CA SER A 69 -11.64 -1.86 -4.08
C SER A 69 -10.25 -1.66 -3.50
N VAL A 70 -10.00 -2.15 -2.29
CA VAL A 70 -8.68 -2.08 -1.64
C VAL A 70 -7.65 -2.95 -2.38
N THR A 71 -8.05 -4.16 -2.78
CA THR A 71 -7.19 -5.08 -3.53
C THR A 71 -6.70 -4.45 -4.83
N VAL A 72 -7.62 -3.87 -5.60
CA VAL A 72 -7.30 -3.18 -6.86
C VAL A 72 -6.42 -1.96 -6.61
N SER A 73 -6.71 -1.17 -5.58
CA SER A 73 -5.96 0.05 -5.27
C SER A 73 -4.50 -0.25 -4.92
N ILE A 74 -4.25 -1.22 -4.02
CA ILE A 74 -2.90 -1.64 -3.64
C ILE A 74 -2.21 -2.37 -4.80
N GLY A 75 -2.92 -3.26 -5.51
CA GLY A 75 -2.36 -3.97 -6.67
C GLY A 75 -1.88 -3.03 -7.76
N HIS A 76 -2.67 -2.00 -8.11
CA HIS A 76 -2.27 -1.01 -9.12
C HIS A 76 -1.02 -0.22 -8.70
N TYR A 77 -0.86 0.07 -7.40
CA TYR A 77 0.36 0.68 -6.87
C TYR A 77 1.57 -0.24 -7.08
N LEU A 78 1.44 -1.53 -6.73
CA LEU A 78 2.50 -2.51 -6.89
C LEU A 78 2.90 -2.63 -8.36
N ASP A 79 1.94 -2.82 -9.26
CA ASP A 79 2.22 -3.01 -10.69
C ASP A 79 2.88 -1.79 -11.33
N SER A 80 2.35 -0.59 -11.04
CA SER A 80 2.79 0.64 -11.72
C SER A 80 4.15 1.13 -11.24
N HIS A 81 4.47 0.98 -9.96
CA HIS A 81 5.67 1.58 -9.38
C HIS A 81 6.83 0.61 -9.21
N TRP A 82 6.54 -0.68 -9.13
CA TRP A 82 7.58 -1.68 -8.93
C TRP A 82 8.40 -1.93 -10.18
N ALA A 83 7.78 -1.89 -11.36
CA ALA A 83 8.50 -1.98 -12.63
C ALA A 83 9.53 -0.87 -12.78
N ASP A 84 9.11 0.39 -12.60
CA ASP A 84 9.99 1.56 -12.66
C ASP A 84 11.15 1.48 -11.65
N TYR A 85 10.86 0.95 -10.46
CA TYR A 85 11.82 0.75 -9.40
C TYR A 85 12.88 -0.31 -9.73
N GLN A 86 12.47 -1.45 -10.29
CA GLN A 86 13.40 -2.53 -10.65
C GLN A 86 14.33 -2.15 -11.80
N GLU A 87 13.85 -1.32 -12.73
CA GLU A 87 14.62 -0.88 -13.89
C GLU A 87 15.62 0.24 -13.57
N THR A 88 15.37 1.03 -12.52
CA THR A 88 16.23 2.14 -12.11
C THR A 88 16.76 1.93 -10.69
N PRO A 89 17.92 1.28 -10.50
CA PRO A 89 18.46 1.02 -9.17
C PRO A 89 18.70 2.34 -8.45
N THR A 90 18.09 2.52 -7.28
CA THR A 90 18.40 3.63 -6.39
C THR A 90 19.90 3.70 -6.12
N ALA A 91 20.46 4.91 -6.09
CA ALA A 91 21.85 5.13 -5.71
C ALA A 91 22.19 4.65 -4.29
N ASN A 92 21.18 4.41 -3.44
CA ASN A 92 21.33 3.92 -2.07
C ASN A 92 20.81 2.46 -1.92
N PRO A 93 21.70 1.46 -1.82
CA PRO A 93 21.33 0.05 -1.66
C PRO A 93 20.52 -0.26 -0.38
N GLN A 94 20.67 0.52 0.68
CA GLN A 94 19.91 0.30 1.92
C GLN A 94 18.47 0.79 1.79
N LYS A 95 18.26 1.93 1.11
CA LYS A 95 16.90 2.36 0.74
C LYS A 95 16.26 1.33 -0.18
N HIS A 96 17.05 0.74 -1.10
CA HIS A 96 16.55 -0.31 -1.98
C HIS A 96 15.94 -1.48 -1.17
N VAL A 97 16.74 -2.10 -0.30
CA VAL A 97 16.29 -3.22 0.53
C VAL A 97 15.03 -2.90 1.33
N GLN A 98 14.93 -1.68 1.89
CA GLN A 98 13.75 -1.27 2.64
C GLN A 98 12.49 -1.14 1.77
N VAL A 99 12.61 -0.56 0.56
CA VAL A 99 11.47 -0.48 -0.36
C VAL A 99 11.01 -1.88 -0.78
N VAL A 100 11.94 -2.81 -1.06
CA VAL A 100 11.59 -4.21 -1.37
C VAL A 100 10.81 -4.86 -0.23
N GLN A 101 11.27 -4.68 1.02
CA GLN A 101 10.59 -5.22 2.19
C GLN A 101 9.18 -4.66 2.37
N LEU A 102 9.01 -3.34 2.18
CA LEU A 102 7.70 -2.69 2.24
C LEU A 102 6.78 -3.12 1.10
N HIS A 103 7.32 -3.36 -0.09
CA HIS A 103 6.58 -3.92 -1.22
C HIS A 103 6.04 -5.32 -0.89
N THR A 104 6.89 -6.21 -0.35
CA THR A 104 6.47 -7.54 0.11
C THR A 104 5.40 -7.48 1.19
N GLU A 105 5.45 -6.49 2.09
CA GLU A 105 4.40 -6.31 3.10
C GLU A 105 3.05 -5.92 2.46
N LEU A 106 3.03 -5.12 1.39
CA LEU A 106 1.81 -4.84 0.63
C LEU A 106 1.27 -6.10 -0.06
N GLU A 107 2.13 -6.95 -0.63
CA GLU A 107 1.73 -8.24 -1.21
C GLU A 107 1.11 -9.17 -0.15
N ASN A 108 1.70 -9.23 1.05
CA ASN A 108 1.16 -9.99 2.17
C ASN A 108 -0.23 -9.48 2.59
N ILE A 109 -0.41 -8.16 2.66
CA ILE A 109 -1.72 -7.55 2.95
C ILE A 109 -2.75 -7.98 1.90
N LEU A 110 -2.41 -7.98 0.61
CA LEU A 110 -3.31 -8.46 -0.44
C LEU A 110 -3.67 -9.94 -0.27
N ALA A 111 -2.69 -10.78 0.05
CA ALA A 111 -2.90 -12.20 0.31
C ALA A 111 -3.82 -12.43 1.52
N GLU A 112 -3.73 -11.59 2.55
CA GLU A 112 -4.58 -11.65 3.75
C GLU A 112 -6.01 -11.09 3.51
N ILE A 113 -6.19 -10.17 2.56
CA ILE A 113 -7.51 -9.69 2.14
C ILE A 113 -8.28 -10.75 1.33
N ALA A 114 -7.58 -11.53 0.49
CA ALA A 114 -8.18 -12.55 -0.38
C ALA A 114 -9.16 -13.52 0.33
N PRO A 115 -8.82 -14.16 1.48
CA PRO A 115 -9.76 -15.03 2.18
C PRO A 115 -10.98 -14.28 2.73
N ILE A 116 -10.84 -13.00 3.12
CA ILE A 116 -11.98 -12.17 3.55
C ILE A 116 -12.91 -11.90 2.37
N HIS A 117 -12.35 -11.50 1.22
CA HIS A 117 -13.11 -11.27 0.00
C HIS A 117 -13.91 -12.50 -0.42
N ASN A 118 -13.26 -13.67 -0.45
CA ASN A 118 -13.89 -14.93 -0.84
C ASN A 118 -15.01 -15.35 0.11
N ALA A 119 -14.89 -15.08 1.41
CA ALA A 119 -15.93 -15.37 2.40
C ALA A 119 -17.15 -14.44 2.32
N LEU A 120 -17.05 -13.31 1.60
CA LEU A 120 -18.11 -12.33 1.42
C LEU A 120 -18.85 -12.48 0.07
N ARG A 121 -18.41 -13.36 -0.81
CA ARG A 121 -19.10 -13.74 -2.07
C ARG A 121 -20.10 -14.87 -1.81
#